data_AF-A0A316HRL2-F1
#
_entry.id   AF-A0A316HRL2-F1
#
_cell.length_a   1.000
_cell.length_b   1.000
_cell.length_c   1.000
_cell.angle_alpha   90.00
_cell.angle_beta   90.00
_cell.angle_gamma   90.00
#
_symmetry.space_group_name_H-M   'P 1'
#
loop_
_entity.id
_entity.type
_entity.pdbx_description
1 polymer ?
#
loop_
_entity_poly.entity_id
_entity_poly.type
_entity_poly.pdbx_seq_one_letter_code
_entity_poly.pdbx_strand_id
1 'polypeptide(L)'
;MRFFYDCEFIEDGVTIDLVSIGVVDEEGREFYAVSTEFDPERAGPWVRQNVLNQLPSPADKAWRSRERIREDLLDFLGARNAARDEVELWAWFAAYDHVALAQLWGAMPALPRALPRFTRDLRQRWEDVGRPKLPAPPADAHDALADARHNLARWKVIEEQRRKLGFPVR
;
A
#
# COMPACT_ATOMS: atom_id res chain seq x y z
N MET A 1 10.96 8.45 -7.04
CA MET A 1 9.50 8.48 -7.21
C MET A 1 8.83 7.95 -5.95
N ARG A 2 7.70 8.55 -5.54
CA ARG A 2 6.96 8.10 -4.35
C ARG A 2 5.75 7.28 -4.76
N PHE A 3 5.53 6.22 -4.00
CA PHE A 3 4.42 5.29 -4.16
C PHE A 3 3.63 5.22 -2.86
N PHE A 4 2.32 5.43 -2.96
CA PHE A 4 1.36 5.33 -1.88
C PHE A 4 0.66 3.99 -2.04
N TYR A 5 0.66 3.19 -1.00
CA TYR A 5 0.03 1.88 -1.05
C TYR A 5 -0.77 1.58 0.20
N ASP A 6 -1.58 0.55 0.08
CA ASP A 6 -2.38 -0.04 1.13
C ASP A 6 -2.53 -1.54 0.81
N CYS A 7 -2.64 -2.35 1.86
CA CYS A 7 -2.84 -3.79 1.76
C CYS A 7 -4.03 -4.20 2.62
N GLU A 8 -4.88 -5.05 2.07
CA GLU A 8 -5.85 -5.80 2.86
C GLU A 8 -5.31 -7.20 3.13
N PHE A 9 -5.52 -7.70 4.35
CA PHE A 9 -4.98 -9.00 4.77
C PHE A 9 -5.81 -9.64 5.90
N ILE A 10 -5.66 -10.95 6.05
CA ILE A 10 -6.13 -11.71 7.20
C ILE A 10 -4.93 -11.92 8.12
N GLU A 11 -4.99 -11.41 9.34
CA GLU A 11 -3.95 -11.59 10.36
C GLU A 11 -4.52 -12.26 11.61
N ASP A 12 -3.67 -13.01 12.30
CA ASP A 12 -4.01 -13.79 13.50
C ASP A 12 -2.99 -13.63 14.64
N GLY A 13 -2.21 -12.55 14.61
CA GLY A 13 -1.09 -12.34 15.53
C GLY A 13 0.14 -13.23 15.29
N VAL A 14 0.12 -14.11 14.28
CA VAL A 14 1.26 -14.96 13.90
C VAL A 14 1.63 -14.75 12.43
N THR A 15 0.63 -14.74 11.56
CA THR A 15 0.76 -14.63 10.10
C THR A 15 0.02 -13.42 9.57
N ILE A 16 0.43 -12.96 8.39
CA ILE A 16 -0.26 -11.93 7.61
C ILE A 16 -0.53 -12.53 6.23
N ASP A 17 -1.77 -12.92 5.98
CA ASP A 17 -2.19 -13.53 4.72
C ASP A 17 -2.78 -12.46 3.81
N LEU A 18 -2.03 -12.08 2.76
CA LEU A 18 -2.38 -10.95 1.89
C LEU A 18 -3.65 -11.26 1.08
N VAL A 19 -4.67 -10.43 1.23
CA VAL A 19 -5.90 -10.46 0.43
C VAL A 19 -5.71 -9.63 -0.83
N SER A 20 -5.34 -8.35 -0.71
CA SER A 20 -5.16 -7.46 -1.86
C SER A 20 -4.12 -6.37 -1.58
N ILE A 21 -3.61 -5.75 -2.65
CA ILE A 21 -2.68 -4.63 -2.58
C ILE A 21 -3.04 -3.60 -3.65
N GLY A 22 -3.15 -2.34 -3.24
CA GLY A 22 -3.31 -1.18 -4.11
C GLY A 22 -2.11 -0.27 -4.03
N VAL A 23 -1.62 0.24 -5.16
CA VAL A 23 -0.48 1.16 -5.23
C VAL A 23 -0.75 2.26 -6.23
N VAL A 24 -0.47 3.51 -5.84
CA VAL A 24 -0.57 4.70 -6.70
C VAL A 24 0.72 5.50 -6.60
N ASP A 25 1.25 6.01 -7.70
CA ASP A 25 2.39 6.94 -7.66
C ASP A 25 1.96 8.42 -7.68
N GLU A 26 2.93 9.32 -7.53
CA GLU A 26 2.64 10.77 -7.53
C GLU A 26 2.08 11.30 -8.86
N GLU A 27 2.27 10.58 -9.95
CA GLU A 27 1.80 10.92 -11.30
C GLU A 27 0.42 10.33 -11.60
N GLY A 28 -0.09 9.45 -10.74
CA GLY A 28 -1.40 8.82 -10.85
C GLY A 28 -1.40 7.51 -11.62
N ARG A 29 -0.25 6.86 -11.84
CA ARG A 29 -0.25 5.46 -12.29
C ARG A 29 -0.75 4.58 -11.16
N GLU A 30 -1.48 3.53 -11.51
CA GLU A 30 -2.17 2.68 -10.55
C GLU A 30 -1.84 1.20 -10.77
N PHE A 31 -1.73 0.48 -9.67
CA PHE A 31 -1.60 -0.96 -9.62
C PHE A 31 -2.58 -1.51 -8.59
N TYR A 32 -3.30 -2.57 -8.95
CA TYR A 32 -4.17 -3.29 -8.04
C TYR A 32 -4.14 -4.78 -8.36
N ALA A 33 -4.09 -5.59 -7.31
CA ALA A 33 -4.21 -7.02 -7.41
C ALA A 33 -4.84 -7.63 -6.15
N VAL A 34 -5.55 -8.73 -6.34
CA VAL A 34 -6.13 -9.57 -5.29
C VAL A 34 -5.42 -10.92 -5.35
N SER A 35 -4.95 -11.42 -4.22
CA SER A 35 -4.30 -12.73 -4.17
C SER A 35 -5.30 -13.85 -4.38
N THR A 36 -4.96 -14.83 -5.18
CA THR A 36 -5.72 -16.09 -5.30
C THR A 36 -5.35 -17.12 -4.23
N GLU A 37 -4.45 -16.76 -3.30
CA GLU A 37 -3.81 -17.73 -2.39
C GLU A 37 -4.20 -17.56 -0.91
N PHE A 38 -4.91 -16.48 -0.54
CA PHE A 38 -5.40 -16.33 0.83
C PHE A 38 -6.55 -17.30 1.12
N ASP A 39 -6.69 -17.70 2.38
CA ASP A 39 -7.81 -18.53 2.81
C ASP A 39 -8.98 -17.67 3.34
N PRO A 40 -10.07 -17.48 2.57
CA PRO A 40 -11.20 -16.67 3.01
C PRO A 40 -11.91 -17.24 4.24
N GLU A 41 -11.74 -18.52 4.55
CA GLU A 41 -12.39 -19.13 5.72
C GLU A 41 -11.77 -18.68 7.04
N ARG A 42 -10.51 -18.25 7.02
CA ARG A 42 -9.81 -17.68 8.17
C ARG A 42 -10.23 -16.23 8.47
N ALA A 43 -10.97 -15.58 7.58
CA ALA A 43 -11.39 -14.20 7.78
C ALA A 43 -12.39 -14.07 8.94
N GLY A 44 -12.07 -13.18 9.88
CA GLY A 44 -13.00 -12.78 10.94
C GLY A 44 -14.20 -11.98 10.40
N PRO A 45 -15.25 -11.75 11.22
CA PRO A 45 -16.48 -11.08 10.78
C PRO A 45 -16.24 -9.70 10.17
N TRP A 46 -15.27 -8.95 10.71
CA TRP A 46 -14.94 -7.62 10.22
C TRP A 46 -14.34 -7.65 8.81
N VAL A 47 -13.37 -8.54 8.56
CA VAL A 47 -12.73 -8.69 7.23
C VAL A 47 -13.75 -9.19 6.21
N ARG A 48 -14.62 -10.13 6.58
CA ARG A 48 -15.69 -10.60 5.68
C ARG A 48 -16.62 -9.46 5.27
N GLN A 49 -17.06 -8.66 6.24
CA GLN A 49 -18.02 -7.58 5.99
C GLN A 49 -17.42 -6.42 5.19
N ASN A 50 -16.21 -5.99 5.56
CA ASN A 50 -15.62 -4.74 5.08
C ASN A 50 -14.61 -4.95 3.96
N VAL A 51 -13.98 -6.12 3.82
CA VAL A 51 -12.96 -6.36 2.79
C VAL A 51 -13.48 -7.30 1.72
N LEU A 52 -13.85 -8.53 2.10
CA LEU A 52 -14.16 -9.58 1.11
C LEU A 52 -15.36 -9.25 0.24
N ASN A 53 -16.36 -8.53 0.78
CA ASN A 53 -17.54 -8.08 0.04
C ASN A 53 -17.24 -6.99 -1.00
N GLN A 54 -16.09 -6.32 -0.92
CA GLN A 54 -15.68 -5.28 -1.86
C GLN A 54 -14.79 -5.82 -2.99
N LEU A 55 -14.34 -7.07 -2.88
CA LEU A 55 -13.47 -7.66 -3.90
C LEU A 55 -14.18 -7.75 -5.27
N PRO A 56 -13.44 -7.58 -6.38
CA PRO A 56 -14.00 -7.68 -7.71
C PRO A 56 -14.49 -9.10 -7.99
N SER A 57 -15.33 -9.23 -9.02
CA SER A 57 -15.82 -10.52 -9.52
C SER A 57 -14.65 -11.52 -9.69
N PRO A 58 -14.82 -12.81 -9.36
CA PRO A 58 -13.76 -13.83 -9.53
C PRO A 58 -13.19 -13.96 -10.96
N ALA A 59 -13.91 -13.46 -11.97
CA ALA A 59 -13.44 -13.42 -13.36
C ALA A 59 -12.56 -12.20 -13.69
N ASP A 60 -12.38 -11.26 -12.75
CA ASP A 60 -11.57 -10.06 -12.93
C ASP A 60 -10.08 -10.40 -13.01
N LYS A 61 -9.33 -9.67 -13.85
CA LYS A 61 -7.89 -9.83 -14.04
C LYS A 61 -7.05 -9.31 -12.87
N ALA A 62 -7.68 -8.65 -11.89
CA ALA A 62 -7.06 -8.28 -10.63
C ALA A 62 -6.66 -9.52 -9.80
N TRP A 63 -7.38 -10.64 -9.94
CA TRP A 63 -7.05 -11.90 -9.27
C TRP A 63 -5.76 -12.51 -9.83
N ARG A 64 -4.74 -12.64 -8.99
CA ARG A 64 -3.39 -13.09 -9.36
C ARG A 64 -2.76 -13.95 -8.27
N SER A 65 -1.88 -14.87 -8.66
CA SER A 65 -1.00 -15.56 -7.71
C SER A 65 -0.05 -14.56 -7.05
N ARG A 66 0.43 -14.84 -5.84
CA ARG A 66 1.45 -14.04 -5.14
C ARG A 66 2.73 -13.92 -5.96
N GLU A 67 3.09 -14.98 -6.69
CA GLU A 67 4.20 -14.94 -7.65
C GLU A 67 3.97 -13.91 -8.75
N ARG A 68 2.77 -13.83 -9.31
CA ARG A 68 2.47 -12.84 -10.34
C ARG A 68 2.41 -11.43 -9.76
N ILE A 69 1.83 -11.27 -8.56
CA ILE A 69 1.78 -9.98 -7.85
C ILE A 69 3.19 -9.42 -7.64
N ARG A 70 4.14 -10.23 -7.11
CA ARG A 70 5.52 -9.73 -6.87
C ARG A 70 6.23 -9.31 -8.15
N GLU A 71 6.00 -10.01 -9.26
CA GLU A 71 6.60 -9.68 -10.56
C GLU A 71 6.05 -8.38 -11.11
N ASP A 72 4.71 -8.28 -11.20
CA ASP A 72 4.04 -7.11 -11.76
C ASP A 72 4.26 -5.88 -10.87
N LEU A 73 4.30 -6.05 -9.55
CA LEU A 73 4.57 -4.96 -8.61
C LEU A 73 6.01 -4.44 -8.79
N LEU A 74 6.99 -5.33 -8.95
CA LEU A 74 8.38 -4.91 -9.17
C LEU A 74 8.53 -4.13 -10.48
N ASP A 75 7.80 -4.54 -11.51
CA ASP A 75 7.76 -3.87 -12.82
C ASP A 75 7.09 -2.49 -12.70
N PHE A 76 5.93 -2.42 -12.03
CA PHE A 76 5.18 -1.19 -11.81
C PHE A 76 6.00 -0.12 -11.07
N LEU A 77 6.76 -0.55 -10.05
CA LEU A 77 7.63 0.30 -9.26
C LEU A 77 8.87 0.79 -10.06
N GLY A 78 9.10 0.28 -11.27
CA GLY A 78 10.29 0.57 -12.07
C GLY A 78 11.58 0.05 -11.43
N ALA A 79 11.45 -0.80 -10.41
CA ALA A 79 12.52 -1.14 -9.49
C ALA A 79 13.58 -2.07 -10.09
N ARG A 80 13.31 -2.71 -11.25
CA ARG A 80 14.32 -3.53 -11.93
C ARG A 80 15.53 -2.73 -12.40
N ASN A 81 15.31 -1.48 -12.80
CA ASN A 81 16.35 -0.59 -13.33
C ASN A 81 16.62 0.62 -12.42
N ALA A 82 15.88 0.76 -11.32
CA ALA A 82 16.01 1.88 -10.40
C ALA A 82 17.32 1.78 -9.60
N ALA A 83 17.98 2.92 -9.41
CA ALA A 83 19.08 3.00 -8.46
C ALA A 83 18.55 2.85 -7.02
N ARG A 84 19.47 2.56 -6.09
CA ARG A 84 19.15 2.57 -4.66
C ARG A 84 18.60 3.94 -4.29
N ASP A 85 17.56 3.95 -3.46
CA ASP A 85 16.90 5.16 -2.94
C ASP A 85 16.04 5.96 -3.96
N GLU A 86 15.84 5.44 -5.18
CA GLU A 86 14.90 6.04 -6.14
C GLU A 86 13.43 5.70 -5.85
N VAL A 87 13.14 4.61 -5.14
CA VAL A 87 11.78 4.19 -4.76
C VAL A 87 11.51 4.61 -3.32
N GLU A 88 10.51 5.47 -3.11
CA GLU A 88 9.97 5.75 -1.78
C GLU A 88 8.61 5.08 -1.61
N LEU A 89 8.48 4.23 -0.60
CA LEU A 89 7.20 3.64 -0.21
C LEU A 89 6.56 4.47 0.92
N TRP A 90 5.28 4.73 0.79
CA TRP A 90 4.44 5.47 1.73
C TRP A 90 3.14 4.72 1.99
N ALA A 91 2.76 4.57 3.26
CA ALA A 91 1.46 4.04 3.65
C ALA A 91 0.99 4.72 4.95
N TRP A 92 -0.29 4.61 5.25
CA TRP A 92 -0.91 5.17 6.45
C TRP A 92 -1.02 4.08 7.52
N PHE A 93 -0.30 4.21 8.64
CA PHE A 93 -0.09 3.12 9.61
C PHE A 93 0.65 1.91 9.03
N ALA A 94 1.81 2.17 8.44
CA ALA A 94 2.46 1.31 7.46
C ALA A 94 3.02 -0.04 7.93
N ALA A 95 2.93 -0.37 9.22
CA ALA A 95 3.72 -1.45 9.82
C ALA A 95 3.36 -2.83 9.23
N TYR A 96 2.08 -3.21 9.29
CA TYR A 96 1.61 -4.50 8.77
C TYR A 96 1.67 -4.53 7.24
N ASP A 97 1.31 -3.43 6.57
CA ASP A 97 1.41 -3.30 5.12
C ASP A 97 2.82 -3.53 4.60
N HIS A 98 3.84 -3.02 5.30
CA HIS A 98 5.23 -3.24 4.93
C HIS A 98 5.61 -4.71 5.03
N VAL A 99 5.17 -5.41 6.08
CA VAL A 99 5.41 -6.84 6.24
C VAL A 99 4.68 -7.63 5.15
N ALA A 100 3.40 -7.34 4.91
CA ALA A 100 2.58 -7.98 3.89
C ALA A 100 3.20 -7.86 2.48
N LEU A 101 3.64 -6.64 2.13
CA LEU A 101 4.36 -6.36 0.89
C LEU A 101 5.69 -7.11 0.83
N ALA A 102 6.52 -7.03 1.86
CA ALA A 102 7.85 -7.65 1.85
C ALA A 102 7.78 -9.18 1.76
N GLN A 103 6.79 -9.79 2.40
CA GLN A 103 6.54 -11.23 2.38
C GLN A 103 6.10 -11.76 1.01
N LEU A 104 5.80 -10.92 0.02
CA LEU A 104 5.70 -11.33 -1.38
C LEU A 104 7.02 -11.93 -1.91
N TRP A 105 8.16 -11.53 -1.36
CA TRP A 105 9.48 -12.08 -1.67
C TRP A 105 9.99 -13.07 -0.60
N GLY A 106 9.20 -13.38 0.42
CA GLY A 106 9.58 -14.26 1.53
C GLY A 106 10.35 -13.52 2.62
N ALA A 107 11.49 -14.07 3.05
CA ALA A 107 12.29 -13.46 4.11
C ALA A 107 12.96 -12.15 3.66
N MET A 108 13.21 -11.23 4.59
CA MET A 108 13.79 -9.92 4.31
C MET A 108 15.06 -9.92 3.42
N PRO A 109 15.99 -10.90 3.52
CA PRO A 109 17.15 -10.97 2.61
C PRO A 109 16.79 -11.15 1.13
N ALA A 110 15.62 -11.72 0.83
CA ALA A 110 15.14 -11.95 -0.54
C ALA A 110 14.42 -10.72 -1.14
N LEU A 111 14.13 -9.69 -0.34
CA LEU A 111 13.57 -8.45 -0.85
C LEU A 111 14.53 -7.82 -1.89
N PRO A 112 14.06 -7.44 -3.09
CA PRO A 112 14.91 -6.86 -4.12
C PRO A 112 15.73 -5.68 -3.62
N ARG A 113 16.98 -5.57 -4.06
CA ARG A 113 17.91 -4.52 -3.59
C ARG A 113 17.41 -3.10 -3.87
N ALA A 114 16.67 -2.90 -4.95
CA ALA A 114 16.09 -1.62 -5.32
C ALA A 114 14.93 -1.18 -4.40
N LEU A 115 14.26 -2.09 -3.71
CA LEU A 115 13.15 -1.73 -2.81
C LEU A 115 13.68 -1.28 -1.44
N PRO A 116 13.12 -0.21 -0.84
CA PRO A 116 13.52 0.22 0.49
C PRO A 116 13.12 -0.81 1.55
N ARG A 117 13.94 -0.93 2.60
CA ARG A 117 13.70 -1.84 3.75
C ARG A 117 12.81 -1.20 4.82
N PHE A 118 12.14 -0.11 4.46
CA PHE A 118 11.21 0.59 5.32
C PHE A 118 10.16 1.26 4.45
N THR A 119 8.96 1.38 4.99
CA THR A 119 7.92 2.27 4.47
C THR A 119 7.88 3.52 5.34
N ARG A 120 7.77 4.68 4.69
CA ARG A 120 7.58 5.96 5.38
C ARG A 120 6.12 6.06 5.82
N ASP A 121 5.91 6.40 7.09
CA ASP A 121 4.58 6.47 7.65
C ASP A 121 3.92 7.84 7.42
N LEU A 122 2.83 7.84 6.67
CA LEU A 122 2.09 9.04 6.31
C LEU A 122 1.31 9.63 7.51
N ARG A 123 0.86 8.78 8.44
CA ARG A 123 0.22 9.21 9.69
C ARG A 123 1.22 9.99 10.54
N GLN A 124 2.46 9.52 10.64
CA GLN A 124 3.52 10.25 11.33
C GLN A 124 3.77 11.60 10.66
N ARG A 125 3.94 11.62 9.33
CA ARG A 125 4.17 12.87 8.58
C ARG A 125 3.04 13.89 8.76
N TRP A 126 1.81 13.44 8.94
CA TRP A 126 0.65 14.29 9.25
C TRP A 126 0.72 14.90 10.66
N GLU A 127 1.26 14.18 11.66
CA GLU A 127 1.47 14.73 13.01
C GLU A 127 2.53 15.81 13.03
N ASP A 128 3.63 15.57 12.32
CA ASP A 128 4.78 16.48 12.25
C ASP A 128 4.41 17.89 11.75
N VAL A 129 3.28 18.03 11.05
CA VAL A 129 2.77 19.31 10.54
C VAL A 129 1.54 19.84 11.27
N GLY A 130 1.26 19.33 12.47
CA GLY A 130 0.18 19.85 13.32
C GLY A 130 -1.21 19.36 12.92
N ARG A 131 -1.31 18.21 12.26
CA ARG A 131 -2.58 17.52 11.97
C ARG A 131 -3.60 18.37 11.18
N PRO A 132 -3.23 18.93 10.00
CA PRO A 132 -4.17 19.69 9.16
C PRO A 132 -5.41 18.87 8.79
N LYS A 133 -6.53 19.53 8.50
CA LYS A 133 -7.75 18.84 8.07
C LYS A 133 -7.50 18.05 6.77
N LEU A 134 -7.76 16.75 6.81
CA LEU A 134 -7.63 15.85 5.66
C LEU A 134 -8.95 15.73 4.89
N PRO A 135 -8.92 15.25 3.62
CA PRO A 135 -10.13 14.85 2.91
C PRO A 135 -10.89 13.77 3.68
N ALA A 136 -12.20 13.68 3.47
CA ALA A 136 -12.99 12.59 4.03
C ALA A 136 -12.53 11.24 3.45
N PRO A 137 -12.59 10.14 4.22
CA PRO A 137 -12.36 8.80 3.70
C PRO A 137 -13.24 8.50 2.47
N PRO A 138 -12.77 7.65 1.55
CA PRO A 138 -13.56 7.25 0.39
C PRO A 138 -14.79 6.41 0.82
N ALA A 139 -15.80 6.32 -0.06
CA ALA A 139 -17.02 5.56 0.23
C ALA A 139 -16.78 4.04 0.19
N ASP A 140 -15.78 3.62 -0.59
CA ASP A 140 -15.23 2.29 -0.78
C ASP A 140 -13.94 2.08 0.04
N ALA A 141 -13.86 2.67 1.24
CA ALA A 141 -12.76 2.39 2.18
C ALA A 141 -12.72 0.89 2.49
N HIS A 142 -11.52 0.33 2.66
CA HIS A 142 -11.23 -1.11 2.69
C HIS A 142 -11.23 -1.81 1.31
N ASP A 143 -11.25 -1.03 0.24
CA ASP A 143 -10.61 -1.39 -1.03
C ASP A 143 -9.20 -0.80 -1.07
N ALA A 144 -8.19 -1.67 -1.21
CA ALA A 144 -6.79 -1.27 -1.13
C ALA A 144 -6.39 -0.22 -2.18
N LEU A 145 -7.00 -0.20 -3.37
CA LEU A 145 -6.70 0.83 -4.37
C LEU A 145 -7.37 2.17 -4.01
N ALA A 146 -8.61 2.14 -3.54
CA ALA A 146 -9.28 3.33 -3.02
C ALA A 146 -8.49 3.97 -1.87
N ASP A 147 -7.98 3.15 -0.95
CA ASP A 147 -7.18 3.63 0.18
C ASP A 147 -5.79 4.11 -0.24
N ALA A 148 -5.14 3.47 -1.22
CA ALA A 148 -3.89 3.97 -1.82
C ALA A 148 -4.08 5.35 -2.50
N ARG A 149 -5.18 5.54 -3.24
CA ARG A 149 -5.55 6.85 -3.81
C ARG A 149 -5.79 7.89 -2.72
N HIS A 150 -6.46 7.48 -1.64
CA HIS A 150 -6.72 8.36 -0.50
C HIS A 150 -5.42 8.74 0.23
N ASN A 151 -4.44 7.83 0.32
CA ASN A 151 -3.10 8.13 0.83
C ASN A 151 -2.38 9.20 -0.03
N LEU A 152 -2.47 9.13 -1.36
CA LEU A 152 -1.96 10.20 -2.23
C LEU A 152 -2.70 11.54 -1.99
N ALA A 153 -4.02 11.52 -1.77
CA ALA A 153 -4.78 12.73 -1.47
C ALA A 153 -4.36 13.36 -0.12
N ARG A 154 -4.16 12.54 0.92
CA ARG A 154 -3.62 12.97 2.22
C ARG A 154 -2.23 13.58 2.06
N TRP A 155 -1.36 12.92 1.30
CA TRP A 155 -0.01 13.40 1.01
C TRP A 155 -0.01 14.82 0.43
N LYS A 156 -0.85 15.09 -0.57
CA LYS A 156 -0.93 16.43 -1.19
C LYS A 156 -1.24 17.53 -0.17
N VAL A 157 -2.19 17.28 0.74
CA VAL A 157 -2.54 18.22 1.82
C VAL A 157 -1.40 18.39 2.83
N ILE A 158 -0.76 17.28 3.22
CA ILE A 158 0.36 17.29 4.16
C ILE A 158 1.55 18.05 3.57
N GLU A 159 1.89 17.84 2.30
CA GLU A 159 2.99 18.53 1.62
C GLU A 159 2.72 20.03 1.45
N GLU A 160 1.49 20.42 1.16
CA GLU A 160 1.12 21.83 1.12
C GLU A 160 1.32 22.48 2.49
N GLN A 161 0.92 21.80 3.57
CA GLN A 161 1.12 22.29 4.93
C GLN A 161 2.61 22.34 5.31
N ARG A 162 3.40 21.34 4.92
CA ARG A 162 4.87 21.37 5.11
C ARG A 162 5.50 22.59 4.45
N ARG A 163 5.09 22.91 3.21
CA ARG A 163 5.58 24.10 2.50
C ARG A 163 5.23 25.39 3.23
N LYS A 164 4.00 25.51 3.73
CA LYS A 164 3.55 26.66 4.53
C LYS A 164 4.36 26.85 5.82
N LEU A 165 4.80 25.75 6.43
CA LEU A 165 5.64 25.75 7.64
C LEU A 165 7.15 25.93 7.35
N GLY A 166 7.54 26.11 6.08
CA GLY A 166 8.93 26.36 5.69
C GLY A 166 9.83 25.12 5.69
N PHE A 167 9.26 23.91 5.69
CA PHE A 167 10.07 22.70 5.50
C PHE A 167 10.68 22.68 4.08
N PRO A 168 11.90 22.14 3.92
CA PRO A 168 12.52 21.99 2.61
C PRO A 168 11.67 21.08 1.71
N VAL A 169 11.46 21.49 0.46
CA VAL A 169 10.85 20.66 -0.57
C VAL A 169 11.89 19.64 -1.02
N ARG A 170 11.49 18.36 -1.00
CA ARG A 170 12.29 17.25 -1.56
C ARG A 170 11.71 16.77 -2.88
#